data_AF-A0A661QVY9-F1
#
_entry.id   AF-A0A661QVY9-F1
#
_cell.length_a   1.000
_cell.length_b   1.000
_cell.length_c   1.000
_cell.angle_alpha   90.00
_cell.angle_beta   90.00
_cell.angle_gamma   90.00
#
_symmetry.space_group_name_H-M   'P 1'
#
loop_
_entity.id
_entity.type
_entity.pdbx_description
1 polymer ?
#
loop_
_entity_poly.entity_id
_entity_poly.type
_entity_poly.pdbx_seq_one_letter_code
_entity_poly.pdbx_strand_id
1 'polypeptide(L)' 'MRRIFPEGCPENSGKKLIIRSLKATAGNRSKAAKMLEISHPSLLSKIKAYDINL' A
#
# COMPACT_ATOMS: atom_id res chain seq x y z
N MET A 1 -13.55 16.81 -10.79
CA MET A 1 -12.75 15.57 -10.77
C MET A 1 -13.03 14.81 -9.49
N ARG A 2 -13.83 13.73 -9.55
CA ARG A 2 -14.16 12.92 -8.36
C ARG A 2 -12.97 12.05 -7.97
N ARG A 3 -12.57 12.11 -6.70
CA ARG A 3 -12.16 10.92 -5.95
C ARG A 3 -12.82 10.99 -4.57
N ILE A 4 -14.13 10.73 -4.59
CA ILE A 4 -14.82 9.98 -3.53
C ILE A 4 -13.99 8.73 -3.26
N PHE A 5 -13.51 8.46 -2.04
CA PHE A 5 -13.45 7.07 -1.55
C PHE A 5 -13.55 7.03 -0.02
N PRO A 6 -14.65 6.49 0.52
CA PRO A 6 -14.83 6.17 1.92
C PRO A 6 -14.17 4.81 2.17
N GLU A 7 -13.14 4.75 2.99
CA GLU A 7 -12.49 3.48 3.32
C GLU A 7 -12.33 3.43 4.84
N GLY A 8 -13.44 3.18 5.52
CA GLY A 8 -13.39 2.56 6.84
C GLY A 8 -12.88 1.13 6.65
N CYS A 9 -11.77 0.78 7.28
CA CYS A 9 -11.39 -0.61 7.50
C CYS A 9 -10.39 -0.74 8.67
N PRO A 10 -10.45 -1.85 9.42
CA PRO A 10 -9.94 -1.95 10.78
C PRO A 10 -8.45 -2.33 10.86
N GLU A 11 -7.92 -2.05 12.04
CA GLU A 11 -6.59 -2.23 12.60
C GLU A 11 -5.79 -3.49 12.23
N ASN A 12 -4.64 -3.26 11.58
CA ASN A 12 -3.43 -4.08 11.71
C ASN A 12 -2.24 -3.27 11.18
N SER A 13 -1.40 -2.77 12.10
CA SER A 13 -0.47 -1.64 11.90
C SER A 13 0.45 -1.70 10.67
N GLY A 14 0.82 -2.89 10.19
CA GLY A 14 1.66 -3.06 9.00
C GLY A 14 0.93 -2.90 7.66
N LYS A 15 -0.33 -3.34 7.57
CA LYS A 15 -1.11 -3.31 6.31
C LYS A 15 -1.48 -1.89 5.91
N LYS A 16 -1.83 -1.05 6.89
CA LYS A 16 -2.26 0.34 6.68
C LYS A 16 -1.16 1.20 6.05
N LEU A 17 0.09 1.00 6.44
CA LEU A 17 1.24 1.72 5.86
C LEU A 17 1.41 1.37 4.39
N ILE A 18 1.29 0.08 4.02
CA ILE A 18 1.43 -0.37 2.63
C ILE A 18 0.30 0.17 1.78
N ILE A 19 -0.95 0.03 2.25
CA ILE A 19 -2.13 0.52 1.53
C ILE A 19 -2.06 2.05 1.39
N ARG A 20 -1.66 2.78 2.43
CA ARG A 20 -1.53 4.24 2.37
C ARG A 20 -0.44 4.67 1.38
N SER A 21 0.70 4.01 1.37
CA SER A 21 1.77 4.29 0.41
C SER A 21 1.36 3.94 -1.02
N LEU A 22 0.70 2.80 -1.24
CA LEU A 22 0.16 2.43 -2.56
C LEU A 22 -0.94 3.39 -3.04
N LYS A 23 -1.85 3.80 -2.15
CA LYS A 23 -2.88 4.80 -2.45
C LYS A 23 -2.27 6.17 -2.74
N ALA A 24 -1.25 6.59 -1.98
CA ALA A 24 -0.52 7.84 -2.19
C ALA A 24 0.28 7.84 -3.49
N THR A 25 0.80 6.69 -3.92
CA THR A 25 1.53 6.53 -5.18
C THR A 25 0.65 6.11 -6.36
N ALA A 26 -0.67 6.06 -6.15
CA ALA A 26 -1.68 5.67 -7.14
C ALA A 26 -1.40 4.29 -7.78
N GLY A 27 -1.00 3.30 -6.99
CA GLY A 27 -0.71 1.94 -7.46
C GLY A 27 0.73 1.71 -7.92
N ASN A 28 1.61 2.72 -7.86
CA ASN A 28 3.02 2.55 -8.20
C ASN A 28 3.78 1.81 -7.10
N ARG A 29 3.98 0.50 -7.30
CA ARG A 29 4.64 -0.43 -6.37
C ARG A 29 6.07 -0.01 -6.02
N SER A 30 6.89 0.35 -7.02
CA SER A 30 8.27 0.84 -6.79
C SER A 30 8.31 2.15 -6.00
N LYS A 31 7.35 3.05 -6.27
CA LYS A 31 7.28 4.34 -5.57
C LYS A 31 6.79 4.15 -4.14
N ALA A 32 5.88 3.19 -3.90
CA ALA A 32 5.43 2.81 -2.56
C ALA A 32 6.56 2.17 -1.75
N ALA A 33 7.42 1.35 -2.39
CA ALA A 33 8.60 0.76 -1.75
C ALA A 33 9.57 1.85 -1.28
N LYS A 34 9.82 2.83 -2.16
CA LYS A 34 10.66 4.00 -1.87
C LYS A 34 10.05 4.88 -0.76
N MET A 35 8.73 5.05 -0.74
CA MET A 35 8.02 5.80 0.32
C MET A 35 8.03 5.11 1.68
N LEU A 36 8.09 3.78 1.70
CA LEU A 36 8.16 3.00 2.93
C LEU A 36 9.59 2.75 3.39
N GLU A 37 10.59 3.19 2.61
CA GLU A 37 12.01 2.97 2.85
C GLU A 37 12.35 1.49 3.11
N ILE A 38 11.56 0.59 2.50
CA ILE A 38 11.78 -0.85 2.58
C ILE A 38 12.28 -1.38 1.24
N SER A 39 13.11 -2.41 1.30
CA SER A 39 13.57 -3.11 0.11
C SER A 39 12.38 -3.63 -0.71
N HIS A 40 12.45 -3.44 -2.04
CA HIS A 40 11.46 -3.95 -2.99
C HIS A 40 11.01 -5.40 -2.71
N PRO A 41 11.89 -6.39 -2.44
CA PRO A 41 11.45 -7.77 -2.13
C PRO A 41 10.59 -7.87 -0.86
N SER A 42 10.88 -7.06 0.17
CA SER A 42 10.11 -7.02 1.42
C SER A 42 8.72 -6.43 1.21
N LEU A 43 8.60 -5.39 0.36
CA LEU A 43 7.30 -4.86 -0.02
C LEU A 43 6.50 -5.91 -0.81
N LEU A 44 7.13 -6.57 -1.78
CA LEU A 44 6.48 -7.53 -2.68
C LEU A 44 5.96 -8.75 -1.91
N SER A 45 6.75 -9.25 -0.96
CA SER A 45 6.33 -10.30 -0.03
C SER A 45 5.10 -9.88 0.78
N LYS A 46 5.08 -8.66 1.32
CA LYS A 46 3.93 -8.13 2.07
C LYS A 46 2.70 -7.88 1.19
N ILE A 47 2.86 -7.40 -0.04
CA ILE A 47 1.77 -7.24 -1.02
C ILE A 47 1.12 -8.61 -1.31
N LYS A 48 1.94 -9.64 -1.52
CA LYS A 48 1.48 -11.00 -1.78
C LYS A 48 0.81 -11.62 -0.54
N ALA A 49 1.37 -11.40 0.65
CA ALA A 49 0.80 -11.89 1.91
C ALA A 49 -0.55 -11.26 2.25
N TYR A 50 -0.79 -10.04 1.78
CA TYR A 50 -2.04 -9.32 2.00
C TYR A 50 -2.98 -9.33 0.79
N ASP A 51 -2.60 -10.04 -0.28
CA ASP A 51 -3.31 -10.13 -1.56
C ASP A 51 -3.78 -8.75 -2.07
N ILE A 52 -2.91 -7.74 -1.95
CA ILE A 52 -3.25 -6.37 -2.35
C ILE A 52 -3.10 -6.27 -3.88
N ASN A 53 -4.16 -6.62 -4.60
CA ASN A 53 -4.32 -6.33 -6.02
C ASN A 53 -5.02 -4.97 -6.17
N LEU A 54 -4.25 -3.92 -6.46
CA LEU A 54 -4.74 -2.57 -6.77
C LEU A 54 -4.29 -2.16 -8.17
#